data_AF-A0A7K6CHQ5-F1
#
_entry.id   AF-A0A7K6CHQ5-F1
#
_cell.length_a   1.000
_cell.length_b   1.000
_cell.length_c   1.000
_cell.angle_alpha   90.00
_cell.angle_beta   90.00
_cell.angle_gamma   90.00
#
_symmetry.space_group_name_H-M   'P 1'
#
loop_
_entity.id
_entity.type
_entity.pdbx_description
1 polymer ?
#
loop_
_entity_poly.entity_id
_entity_poly.type
_entity_poly.pdbx_seq_one_letter_code
_entity_poly.pdbx_strand_id
1 'polypeptide(L)' 'CQPAPPLLPFSTLLDPSSRLCLRWEREEQELTRSELQIHTTAWLAFGFSPRGESPGSAVATGGVFPDGSVCFSAS' A
#
# COMPACT_ATOMS: atom_id res chain seq x y z
N CYS A 1 23.82 -14.26 2.54
CA CYS A 1 22.63 -13.95 3.35
C CYS A 1 22.12 -12.58 2.93
N GLN A 2 20.98 -12.48 2.25
CA GLN A 2 20.41 -11.17 1.92
C GLN A 2 19.99 -10.48 3.22
N PRO A 3 20.35 -9.20 3.44
CA PRO A 3 19.84 -8.43 4.56
C PRO A 3 18.32 -8.42 4.51
N ALA A 4 17.67 -8.58 5.67
CA ALA A 4 16.24 -8.32 5.76
C ALA A 4 15.98 -6.88 5.27
N PRO A 5 14.92 -6.64 4.47
CA PRO A 5 14.56 -5.29 4.07
C PRO A 5 14.46 -4.38 5.30
N PRO A 6 14.90 -3.11 5.22
CA PRO A 6 14.70 -2.14 6.29
C PRO A 6 13.23 -2.13 6.72
N LEU A 7 12.98 -2.17 8.03
CA LEU A 7 11.63 -2.06 8.56
C LEU A 7 11.13 -0.64 8.29
N LEU A 8 10.08 -0.51 7.47
CA LEU A 8 9.37 0.76 7.28
C LEU A 8 8.85 1.23 8.66
N PRO A 9 9.23 2.45 9.13
CA PRO A 9 9.04 2.89 10.51
C PRO A 9 7.62 3.38 10.79
N PHE A 10 6.85 3.73 9.77
CA PHE A 10 5.45 4.14 9.92
C PHE A 10 4.51 3.05 9.41
N SER A 11 3.39 2.87 10.09
CA SER A 11 2.35 1.93 9.68
C SER A 11 0.97 2.37 10.13
N THR A 12 -0.06 1.96 9.38
CA THR A 12 -1.46 2.13 9.76
C THR A 12 -2.30 0.99 9.20
N LEU A 13 -3.36 0.61 9.93
CA LEU A 13 -4.38 -0.29 9.42
C LEU A 13 -5.38 0.51 8.58
N LEU A 14 -5.73 -0.01 7.41
CA LEU A 14 -6.68 0.61 6.48
C LEU A 14 -8.09 0.02 6.61
N ASP A 15 -8.26 -1.07 7.36
CA ASP A 15 -9.55 -1.69 7.61
C ASP A 15 -9.72 -2.12 9.08
N PRO A 16 -10.97 -2.17 9.58
CA PRO A 16 -11.24 -2.62 10.95
C PRO A 16 -10.92 -4.10 11.20
N SER A 17 -10.77 -4.91 10.15
CA SER A 17 -10.49 -6.35 10.29
C SER A 17 -9.00 -6.65 10.32
N SER A 18 -8.14 -5.62 10.30
CA SER A 18 -6.68 -5.73 10.34
C SER A 18 -6.09 -6.58 9.20
N ARG A 19 -6.74 -6.57 8.03
CA ARG A 19 -6.31 -7.34 6.84
C ARG A 19 -5.50 -6.51 5.86
N LEU A 20 -5.52 -5.19 6.01
CA LEU A 20 -4.84 -4.21 5.17
C LEU A 20 -3.96 -3.34 6.05
N CYS A 21 -2.65 -3.50 5.93
CA CYS A 21 -1.67 -2.68 6.63
C CYS A 21 -0.83 -1.91 5.60
N LEU A 22 -0.89 -0.58 5.67
CA LEU A 22 0.01 0.28 4.90
C LEU A 22 1.21 0.59 5.77
N ARG A 23 2.41 0.36 5.24
CA ARG A 23 3.67 0.72 5.85
C ARG A 23 4.40 1.68 4.94
N TRP A 24 5.09 2.67 5.51
CA TRP A 24 5.82 3.64 4.70
C TRP A 24 7.02 4.24 5.43
N GLU A 25 7.94 4.80 4.65
CA GLU A 25 9.05 5.62 5.13
C GLU A 25 9.12 6.89 4.30
N ARG A 26 9.42 8.02 4.95
CA ARG A 26 9.70 9.27 4.24
C ARG A 26 11.15 9.26 3.81
N GLU A 27 11.39 9.24 2.51
CA GLU A 27 12.70 9.60 1.96
C GLU A 27 12.80 11.14 1.92
N GLU A 28 13.95 11.69 2.29
CA GLU A 28 14.11 13.15 2.43
C GLU A 28 13.92 13.93 1.13
N GLN A 29 14.08 13.26 -0.02
CA GLN A 29 14.16 13.95 -1.30
C GLN A 29 12.92 13.79 -2.17
N GLU A 30 12.40 12.61 -2.53
CA GLU A 30 11.36 12.63 -3.59
C GLU A 30 10.28 11.53 -3.56
N LEU A 31 10.48 10.38 -2.90
CA LEU A 31 9.44 9.34 -2.92
C LEU A 31 9.29 8.59 -1.60
N THR A 32 8.10 8.67 -1.01
CA THR A 32 7.74 7.85 0.15
C THR A 32 7.62 6.39 -0.31
N ARG A 33 8.58 5.54 0.07
CA ARG A 33 8.46 4.10 -0.18
C ARG A 33 7.31 3.57 0.66
N SER A 34 6.37 2.93 0.00
CA SER A 34 5.15 2.39 0.61
C SER A 34 5.02 0.90 0.31
N GLU A 35 4.60 0.13 1.31
CA GLU A 35 4.31 -1.29 1.22
C GLU A 35 2.86 -1.51 1.71
N LEU A 36 2.03 -2.14 0.88
CA LEU A 36 0.68 -2.55 1.28
C LEU A 36 0.66 -4.05 1.53
N GLN A 37 0.41 -4.44 2.78
CA GLN A 37 0.27 -5.83 3.19
C GLN A 37 -1.20 -6.21 3.18
N ILE A 38 -1.53 -7.23 2.38
CA ILE A 38 -2.91 -7.66 2.10
C ILE A 38 -3.07 -9.12 2.53
N HIS A 39 -3.95 -9.36 3.49
CA HIS A 39 -4.28 -10.69 4.00
C HIS A 39 -5.71 -11.08 3.63
N THR A 40 -6.11 -10.80 2.39
CA THR A 40 -7.42 -11.12 1.86
C THR A 40 -7.37 -11.34 0.35
N THR A 41 -8.32 -12.09 -0.18
CA THR A 41 -8.58 -12.20 -1.62
C THR A 41 -9.61 -11.14 -2.00
N ALA A 42 -9.16 -10.03 -2.59
CA ALA A 42 -10.03 -8.93 -2.97
C ALA A 42 -9.37 -8.04 -4.04
N TRP A 43 -10.20 -7.22 -4.68
CA TRP A 43 -9.76 -6.01 -5.38
C TRP A 43 -9.77 -4.84 -4.41
N LEU A 44 -8.70 -4.05 -4.43
CA LEU A 44 -8.45 -2.96 -3.51
C LEU A 44 -7.88 -1.77 -4.29
N ALA A 45 -8.23 -0.57 -3.86
CA ALA A 45 -7.61 0.66 -4.32
C ALA A 45 -7.17 1.48 -3.11
N PHE A 46 -5.98 2.06 -3.18
CA PHE A 46 -5.49 3.03 -2.20
C PHE A 46 -4.76 4.15 -2.94
N GLY A 47 -4.72 5.32 -2.34
CA GLY A 47 -4.08 6.46 -2.98
C GLY A 47 -3.66 7.53 -1.99
N PHE A 48 -2.82 8.43 -2.47
CA PHE A 48 -2.36 9.59 -1.73
C PHE A 48 -3.07 10.83 -2.24
N SER A 49 -3.61 11.61 -1.32
CA SER A 49 -4.19 12.91 -1.65
C SER A 49 -3.98 13.91 -0.54
N PRO A 50 -3.93 15.22 -0.83
CA PRO A 50 -3.64 16.23 0.18
C PRO A 50 -4.64 16.27 1.34
N ARG A 51 -5.89 15.85 1.10
CA ARG A 51 -7.00 15.94 2.07
C ARG A 51 -7.87 14.68 2.16
N GLY A 52 -7.47 13.55 1.57
CA GLY A 52 -8.29 12.33 1.51
C GLY A 52 -9.36 12.36 0.42
N GLU A 53 -9.35 13.36 -0.46
CA GLU A 53 -10.27 13.46 -1.60
C GLU A 53 -9.90 12.43 -2.68
N SER A 54 -10.90 12.01 -3.47
CA SER A 54 -10.72 11.07 -4.59
C SER A 54 -10.33 11.74 -5.91
N PRO A 55 -10.88 12.91 -6.30
CA PRO A 55 -10.51 13.57 -7.55
C PRO A 55 -9.06 14.09 -7.54
N GLY A 56 -8.30 13.76 -8.59
CA GLY A 56 -6.92 14.27 -8.78
C GLY A 56 -5.84 13.60 -7.91
N SER A 57 -6.20 12.49 -7.26
CA SER A 57 -5.30 11.73 -6.38
C SER A 57 -4.47 10.73 -7.17
N ALA A 58 -3.23 10.50 -6.71
CA ALA A 58 -2.43 9.38 -7.20
C ALA A 58 -3.01 8.10 -6.60
N VAL A 59 -3.64 7.26 -7.42
CA VAL A 59 -4.34 6.05 -6.98
C VAL A 59 -3.67 4.83 -7.56
N ALA A 60 -3.32 3.88 -6.69
CA ALA A 60 -2.96 2.53 -7.05
C ALA A 60 -4.17 1.62 -6.85
N THR A 61 -4.52 0.85 -7.87
CA THR A 61 -5.56 -0.19 -7.83
C THR A 61 -4.92 -1.54 -8.07
N GLY A 62 -5.30 -2.56 -7.32
CA GLY A 62 -4.77 -3.90 -7.49
C GLY A 62 -5.65 -4.98 -6.87
N GLY A 63 -5.32 -6.23 -7.15
CA GLY A 63 -6.07 -7.38 -6.67
C GLY A 63 -5.16 -8.51 -6.25
N VAL A 64 -5.58 -9.23 -5.21
CA VAL A 64 -4.97 -10.50 -4.78
C VAL A 64 -5.96 -11.61 -5.11
N PHE A 65 -5.53 -12.56 -5.95
CA PHE A 65 -6.34 -13.69 -6.39
C PHE A 65 -6.23 -14.88 -5.43
N PRO A 66 -7.16 -15.86 -5.47
CA PRO A 66 -7.12 -17.03 -4.57
C PRO A 66 -5.84 -17.86 -4.66
N ASP A 67 -5.14 -17.80 -5.80
CA ASP A 67 -3.86 -18.49 -6.04
C ASP A 67 -2.65 -17.71 -5.50
N GLY A 68 -2.88 -16.55 -4.87
CA GLY A 68 -1.84 -15.68 -4.35
C GLY A 68 -1.19 -14.77 -5.39
N SER A 69 -1.64 -14.80 -6.66
CA SER A 69 -1.16 -13.87 -7.67
C SER A 69 -1.65 -12.44 -7.40
N VAL A 70 -0.86 -11.45 -7.80
CA VAL A 70 -1.12 -10.03 -7.56
C VAL A 70 -1.05 -9.26 -8.87
N CYS A 71 -2.05 -8.42 -9.14
CA CYS A 71 -2.04 -7.45 -10.22
C CYS A 71 -2.15 -6.04 -9.62
N PHE A 72 -1.41 -5.07 -10.14
CA PHE A 72 -1.53 -3.67 -9.72
C PHE A 72 -1.34 -2.72 -10.92
N SER A 73 -1.98 -1.57 -10.83
CA SER A 73 -1.87 -0.45 -11.76
C SER A 73 -1.92 0.86 -10.95
N ALA A 74 -1.18 1.86 -11.38
CA ALA A 74 -1.20 3.20 -10.78
C ALA A 74 -1.41 4.24 -11.87
N SER A 75 -2.20 5.27 -11.57
CA SER A 75 -2.53 6.39 -12.45
C SER A 75 -2.22 7.73 -11.80
#